data_AF-A0A257WCU4-F1
#
_entry.id   AF-A0A257WCU4-F1
#
_cell.length_a   1.000
_cell.length_b   1.000
_cell.length_c   1.000
_cell.angle_alpha   90.00
_cell.angle_beta   90.00
_cell.angle_gamma   90.00
#
_symmetry.space_group_name_H-M   'P 1'
#
loop_
_entity.id
_entity.type
_entity.pdbx_description
1 polymer ?
#
loop_
_entity_poly.entity_id
_entity_poly.type
_entity_poly.pdbx_seq_one_letter_code
_entity_poly.pdbx_strand_id
1 'polypeptide(L)'
;MPIQLPTVFISSPHRDLVEYRSKVIDAVRTIGLFPMAMEVLPGHEDPPIEHCLNKLDQSDFCVVIVGNSYGSRPPERRRSYTWTEYEHARKKRIPIRVFLIDQTACPSTSECDGGDDAKQLEEFKGLLRKRHTPKTFRTPDDLAIEVVASLVELRLASGQENQQPFEHATTVSDIEGLFSRATVSLRTWPQQGVDRTSGAVRDL
;
A
#
# COMPACT_ATOMS: atom_id res chain seq x y z
N MET A 1 0.15 22.15 -0.07
CA MET A 1 0.66 20.92 0.56
C MET A 1 1.26 20.05 -0.54
N PRO A 2 2.49 19.52 -0.39
CA PRO A 2 2.97 18.51 -1.33
C PRO A 2 2.04 17.29 -1.28
N ILE A 3 1.80 16.68 -2.44
CA ILE A 3 1.03 15.44 -2.53
C ILE A 3 1.90 14.33 -1.93
N GLN A 4 1.52 13.81 -0.77
CA GLN A 4 2.16 12.63 -0.19
C GLN A 4 1.39 11.39 -0.66
N LEU A 5 2.06 10.53 -1.42
CA LEU A 5 1.48 9.28 -1.87
C LEU A 5 1.36 8.32 -0.68
N PRO A 6 0.24 7.59 -0.52
CA PRO A 6 0.14 6.59 0.52
C PRO A 6 1.16 5.47 0.29
N THR A 7 1.72 4.99 1.38
CA THR A 7 2.83 4.06 1.44
C THR A 7 2.35 2.66 1.82
N VAL A 8 2.88 1.63 1.16
CA VAL A 8 2.48 0.24 1.36
C VAL A 8 3.71 -0.60 1.73
N PHE A 9 3.77 -1.09 2.96
CA PHE A 9 4.81 -2.02 3.39
C PHE A 9 4.55 -3.43 2.83
N ILE A 10 5.54 -4.04 2.18
CA ILE A 10 5.42 -5.38 1.57
C ILE A 10 6.27 -6.38 2.36
N SER A 11 5.62 -7.07 3.29
CA SER A 11 6.20 -8.11 4.14
C SER A 11 6.04 -9.49 3.49
N SER A 12 7.15 -10.17 3.21
CA SER A 12 7.12 -11.56 2.76
C SER A 12 8.49 -12.24 2.95
N PRO A 13 8.55 -13.58 2.99
CA PRO A 13 9.77 -14.29 2.69
C PRO A 13 10.30 -13.88 1.31
N HIS A 14 11.62 -13.91 1.12
CA HIS A 14 12.22 -13.50 -0.16
C HIS A 14 12.48 -14.69 -1.09
N ARG A 15 13.00 -15.81 -0.57
CA ARG A 15 13.56 -16.94 -1.34
C ARG A 15 12.64 -17.46 -2.44
N ASP A 16 11.39 -17.75 -2.11
CA ASP A 16 10.39 -18.37 -2.99
C ASP A 16 9.45 -17.35 -3.66
N LEU A 17 9.63 -16.05 -3.39
CA LEU A 17 8.71 -15.00 -3.81
C LEU A 17 9.38 -13.86 -4.58
N VAL A 18 10.60 -14.03 -5.09
CA VAL A 18 11.33 -12.95 -5.79
C VAL A 18 10.52 -12.34 -6.94
N GLU A 19 10.00 -13.17 -7.85
CA GLU A 19 9.20 -12.70 -9.00
C GLU A 19 7.86 -12.09 -8.55
N TYR A 20 7.21 -12.76 -7.58
CA TYR A 20 5.96 -12.30 -6.96
C TYR A 20 6.12 -10.90 -6.37
N ARG A 21 7.19 -10.66 -5.61
CA ARG A 21 7.49 -9.37 -5.00
C ARG A 21 7.73 -8.29 -6.05
N SER A 22 8.49 -8.59 -7.11
CA SER A 22 8.71 -7.64 -8.21
C SER A 22 7.39 -7.19 -8.82
N LYS A 23 6.50 -8.14 -9.14
CA LYS A 23 5.17 -7.85 -9.71
C LYS A 23 4.30 -7.02 -8.77
N VAL A 24 4.30 -7.34 -7.48
CA VAL A 24 3.56 -6.55 -6.47
C VAL A 24 4.11 -5.13 -6.35
N ILE A 25 5.44 -4.96 -6.29
CA ILE A 25 6.07 -3.63 -6.22
C ILE A 25 5.66 -2.77 -7.43
N ASP A 26 5.71 -3.33 -8.63
CA ASP A 26 5.34 -2.61 -9.86
C ASP A 26 3.84 -2.32 -9.92
N ALA A 27 3.00 -3.25 -9.48
CA ALA A 27 1.55 -3.05 -9.42
C ALA A 27 1.16 -1.95 -8.42
N VAL A 28 1.78 -1.93 -7.23
CA VAL A 28 1.58 -0.87 -6.21
C VAL A 28 1.97 0.50 -6.77
N ARG A 29 3.11 0.60 -7.48
CA ARG A 29 3.52 1.84 -8.15
C ARG A 29 2.52 2.28 -9.23
N THR A 30 2.03 1.32 -10.02
CA THR A 30 1.11 1.59 -11.14
C THR A 30 -0.19 2.23 -10.67
N ILE A 31 -0.69 1.88 -9.47
CA ILE A 31 -1.89 2.48 -8.88
C ILE A 31 -1.62 3.77 -8.09
N GLY A 32 -0.42 4.35 -8.21
CA GLY A 32 -0.08 5.62 -7.58
C GLY A 32 0.19 5.52 -6.08
N LEU A 33 0.60 4.35 -5.58
CA LEU A 33 1.05 4.15 -4.20
C LEU A 33 2.57 3.96 -4.15
N PHE A 34 3.16 4.20 -3.00
CA PHE A 34 4.61 4.04 -2.81
C PHE A 34 4.94 2.72 -2.09
N PRO A 35 5.57 1.74 -2.76
CA PRO A 35 5.95 0.49 -2.11
C PRO A 35 7.14 0.69 -1.16
N MET A 36 7.03 0.15 0.04
CA MET A 36 8.07 0.05 1.05
C MET A 36 8.48 -1.42 1.18
N ALA A 37 9.60 -1.78 0.56
CA ALA A 37 10.08 -3.16 0.46
C ALA A 37 11.61 -3.21 0.52
N MET A 38 12.18 -4.32 0.97
CA MET A 38 13.65 -4.45 1.14
C MET A 38 14.44 -4.15 -0.14
N GLU A 39 13.88 -4.38 -1.32
CA GLU A 39 14.48 -4.14 -2.64
C GLU A 39 14.59 -2.65 -2.99
N VAL A 40 13.77 -1.81 -2.36
CA VAL A 40 13.69 -0.37 -2.66
C VAL A 40 14.13 0.50 -1.49
N LEU A 41 14.28 -0.10 -0.30
CA LEU A 41 14.79 0.58 0.88
C LEU A 41 16.29 0.86 0.70
N PRO A 42 16.75 2.10 0.98
CA PRO A 42 18.17 2.39 0.99
C PRO A 42 18.86 1.63 2.12
N GLY A 43 20.15 1.33 1.95
CA GLY A 43 20.96 0.77 3.02
C GLY A 43 20.93 1.66 4.27
N HIS A 44 20.97 1.04 5.44
CA HIS A 44 20.88 1.71 6.73
C HIS A 44 21.83 1.05 7.74
N GLU A 45 22.28 1.81 8.74
CA GLU A 45 23.20 1.32 9.78
C GLU A 45 22.48 0.44 10.82
N ASP A 46 21.19 0.69 11.04
CA ASP A 46 20.35 -0.11 11.92
C ASP A 46 20.33 -1.60 11.52
N PRO A 47 20.16 -2.52 12.49
CA PRO A 47 19.89 -3.92 12.19
C PRO A 47 18.71 -4.06 11.21
N PRO A 48 18.76 -5.00 10.24
CA PRO A 48 17.75 -5.10 9.18
C PRO A 48 16.30 -5.17 9.69
N ILE A 49 16.07 -5.90 10.80
CA ILE A 49 14.74 -5.99 11.39
C ILE A 49 14.25 -4.65 11.93
N GLU A 50 15.09 -3.91 12.64
CA GLU A 50 14.70 -2.61 13.21
C GLU A 50 14.46 -1.59 12.09
N HIS A 51 15.26 -1.62 11.02
CA HIS A 51 15.01 -0.81 9.84
C HIS A 51 13.64 -1.13 9.21
N CYS A 52 13.32 -2.41 9.00
CA CYS A 52 12.02 -2.83 8.49
C CYS A 52 10.86 -2.37 9.40
N LEU A 53 10.97 -2.54 10.72
CA LEU A 53 9.93 -2.13 11.67
C LEU A 53 9.73 -0.60 11.69
N ASN A 54 10.80 0.17 11.58
CA ASN A 54 10.73 1.63 11.48
C ASN A 54 10.03 2.09 10.19
N LYS A 55 10.27 1.40 9.07
CA LYS A 55 9.61 1.68 7.79
C LYS A 55 8.16 1.23 7.77
N LEU A 56 7.87 0.10 8.41
CA LEU A 56 6.51 -0.36 8.63
C LEU A 56 5.70 0.65 9.46
N ASP A 57 6.28 1.19 10.54
CA ASP A 57 5.64 2.23 11.37
C ASP A 57 5.27 3.51 10.60
N GLN A 58 5.98 3.80 9.50
CA GLN A 58 5.74 4.95 8.63
C GLN A 58 4.76 4.63 7.49
N SER A 59 4.30 3.39 7.37
CA SER A 59 3.49 2.94 6.25
C SER A 59 1.98 3.06 6.52
N ASP A 60 1.23 3.49 5.52
CA ASP A 60 -0.24 3.61 5.62
C ASP A 60 -0.93 2.24 5.60
N PHE A 61 -0.36 1.28 4.89
CA PHE A 61 -0.88 -0.09 4.75
C PHE A 61 0.24 -1.12 4.84
N CYS A 62 -0.10 -2.34 5.28
CA CYS A 62 0.79 -3.48 5.26
C CYS A 62 0.20 -4.62 4.43
N VAL A 63 0.95 -5.08 3.43
CA VAL A 63 0.67 -6.29 2.66
C VAL A 63 1.56 -7.40 3.19
N VAL A 64 0.95 -8.50 3.62
CA VAL A 64 1.65 -9.70 4.12
C VAL A 64 1.44 -10.84 3.14
N ILE A 65 2.51 -11.30 2.52
CA ILE A 65 2.48 -12.38 1.52
C ILE A 65 3.22 -13.59 2.12
N VAL A 66 2.55 -14.74 2.15
CA VAL A 66 3.13 -15.98 2.69
C VAL A 66 3.09 -17.06 1.62
N GLY A 67 4.29 -17.46 1.19
CA GLY A 67 4.53 -18.50 0.22
C GLY A 67 4.66 -19.90 0.83
N ASN A 68 5.58 -20.67 0.27
CA ASN A 68 5.92 -22.04 0.67
C ASN A 68 7.13 -22.10 1.62
N SER A 69 7.82 -20.99 1.84
CA SER A 69 8.85 -20.86 2.88
C SER A 69 8.37 -20.03 4.09
N TYR A 70 8.85 -20.41 5.27
CA TYR A 70 8.76 -19.69 6.54
C TYR A 70 9.58 -18.39 6.52
N GLY A 71 10.68 -18.41 5.76
CA GLY A 71 11.64 -17.32 5.67
C GLY A 71 12.69 -17.36 6.78
N SER A 72 13.60 -16.38 6.74
CA SER A 72 14.69 -16.27 7.71
C SER A 72 14.22 -15.69 9.04
N ARG A 73 14.98 -15.98 10.11
CA ARG A 73 14.79 -15.38 11.44
C ARG A 73 15.76 -14.23 11.64
N PRO A 74 15.32 -13.09 12.24
CA PRO A 74 16.25 -12.10 12.74
C PRO A 74 17.15 -12.71 13.82
N PRO A 75 18.37 -12.19 14.02
CA PRO A 75 19.18 -12.55 15.17
C PRO A 75 18.37 -12.45 16.47
N GLU A 76 18.55 -13.42 17.36
CA GLU A 76 17.94 -13.45 18.71
C GLU A 76 16.40 -13.57 18.76
N ARG A 77 15.71 -13.62 17.60
CA ARG A 77 14.25 -13.79 17.55
C ARG A 77 13.88 -15.21 17.09
N ARG A 78 12.86 -15.79 17.73
CA ARG A 78 12.34 -17.13 17.38
C ARG A 78 11.50 -17.14 16.11
N ARG A 79 10.79 -16.05 15.84
CA ARG A 79 9.87 -15.91 14.69
C ARG A 79 10.62 -15.38 13.47
N SER A 80 10.16 -15.72 12.27
CA SER A 80 10.70 -15.16 11.04
C SER A 80 10.52 -13.64 10.96
N TYR A 81 11.24 -13.00 10.03
CA TYR A 81 11.06 -11.57 9.71
C TYR A 81 9.59 -11.26 9.43
N THR A 82 8.98 -11.97 8.48
CA THR A 82 7.58 -11.77 8.06
C THR A 82 6.59 -11.88 9.22
N TRP A 83 6.74 -12.90 10.09
CA TRP A 83 5.85 -13.03 11.24
C TRP A 83 6.10 -11.90 12.25
N THR A 84 7.35 -11.54 12.49
CA THR A 84 7.70 -10.43 13.38
C THR A 84 7.08 -9.11 12.91
N GLU A 85 7.21 -8.80 11.62
CA GLU A 85 6.62 -7.63 10.97
C GLU A 85 5.09 -7.65 11.07
N TYR A 86 4.44 -8.80 10.80
CA TYR A 86 2.99 -8.94 10.94
C TYR A 86 2.48 -8.65 12.36
N GLU A 87 3.13 -9.22 13.39
CA GLU A 87 2.71 -8.99 14.78
C GLU A 87 2.96 -7.52 15.18
N HIS A 88 4.02 -6.91 14.68
CA HIS A 88 4.29 -5.49 14.90
C HIS A 88 3.24 -4.60 14.24
N ALA A 89 2.91 -4.82 12.97
CA ALA A 89 1.86 -4.12 12.23
C ALA A 89 0.52 -4.18 12.99
N ARG A 90 0.16 -5.36 13.49
CA ARG A 90 -1.04 -5.56 14.30
C ARG A 90 -1.00 -4.76 15.59
N LYS A 91 0.12 -4.80 16.32
CA LYS A 91 0.29 -4.06 17.58
C LYS A 91 0.14 -2.56 17.34
N LYS A 92 0.63 -2.06 16.21
CA LYS A 92 0.55 -0.66 15.77
C LYS A 92 -0.78 -0.28 15.11
N ARG A 93 -1.67 -1.26 14.91
CA ARG A 93 -2.97 -1.10 14.23
C ARG A 93 -2.85 -0.57 12.79
N ILE A 94 -1.74 -0.87 12.12
CA ILE A 94 -1.59 -0.61 10.69
C ILE A 94 -2.57 -1.55 9.95
N PRO A 95 -3.40 -1.07 9.00
CA PRO A 95 -4.30 -1.92 8.26
C PRO A 95 -3.53 -2.97 7.44
N ILE A 96 -3.91 -4.24 7.61
CA ILE A 96 -3.21 -5.38 7.00
C ILE A 96 -4.09 -6.03 5.92
N ARG A 97 -3.46 -6.43 4.81
CA ARG A 97 -4.01 -7.38 3.84
C ARG A 97 -3.10 -8.60 3.74
N VAL A 98 -3.70 -9.78 3.79
CA VAL A 98 -2.97 -11.05 3.86
C VAL A 98 -3.23 -11.86 2.58
N PHE A 99 -2.15 -12.36 2.00
CA PHE A 99 -2.15 -13.18 0.79
C PHE A 99 -1.40 -14.48 1.08
N LEU A 100 -2.05 -15.62 0.81
CA LEU A 100 -1.48 -16.94 1.03
C LEU A 100 -1.36 -17.67 -0.31
N ILE A 101 -0.20 -18.28 -0.57
CA ILE A 101 -0.06 -19.13 -1.74
C ILE A 101 -1.02 -20.32 -1.64
N ASP A 102 -1.62 -20.68 -2.77
CA ASP A 102 -2.45 -21.89 -2.88
C ASP A 102 -1.60 -23.13 -2.59
N GLN A 103 -2.17 -24.08 -1.84
CA GLN A 103 -1.50 -25.33 -1.46
C GLN A 103 -1.10 -26.17 -2.67
N THR A 104 -1.76 -26.03 -3.82
CA THR A 104 -1.42 -26.77 -5.04
C THR A 104 -0.27 -26.15 -5.83
N ALA A 105 0.25 -24.99 -5.40
CA ALA A 105 1.23 -24.22 -6.15
C ALA A 105 2.68 -24.31 -5.60
N CYS A 106 3.10 -25.42 -4.95
CA CYS A 106 4.53 -25.62 -4.64
C CYS A 106 5.27 -26.08 -5.91
N PRO A 107 6.17 -25.26 -6.50
CA PRO A 107 6.80 -25.55 -7.79
C PRO A 107 7.84 -26.68 -7.71
N SER A 108 8.47 -26.84 -6.53
CA SER A 108 9.51 -27.81 -6.29
C SER A 108 9.69 -28.09 -4.79
N THR A 109 10.05 -29.32 -4.41
CA THR A 109 10.32 -29.69 -3.00
C THR A 109 11.52 -28.94 -2.41
N SER A 110 12.41 -28.40 -3.25
CA SER A 110 13.59 -27.61 -2.83
C SER A 110 13.27 -26.21 -2.32
N GLU A 111 12.11 -25.65 -2.66
CA GLU A 111 11.71 -24.30 -2.25
C GLU A 111 10.75 -24.33 -1.04
N CYS A 112 10.10 -25.47 -0.83
CA CYS A 112 9.26 -25.77 0.31
C CYS A 112 10.14 -26.06 1.56
N ASP A 113 9.80 -25.49 2.71
CA ASP A 113 10.53 -25.78 3.96
C ASP A 113 10.22 -27.19 4.48
N GLY A 114 11.21 -27.79 5.16
CA GLY A 114 11.08 -29.07 5.85
C GLY A 114 11.20 -28.93 7.36
N GLY A 115 10.93 -30.01 8.09
CA GLY A 115 11.21 -30.10 9.52
C GLY A 115 10.43 -29.11 10.38
N ASP A 116 11.13 -28.37 11.24
CA ASP A 116 10.53 -27.42 12.17
C ASP A 116 9.99 -26.15 11.48
N ASP A 117 10.66 -25.68 10.43
CA ASP A 117 10.24 -24.50 9.66
C ASP A 117 8.91 -24.74 8.95
N ALA A 118 8.69 -25.95 8.42
CA ALA A 118 7.39 -26.34 7.85
C ALA A 118 6.25 -26.27 8.88
N LYS A 119 6.51 -26.71 10.12
CA LYS A 119 5.53 -26.66 11.21
C LYS A 119 5.23 -25.21 11.61
N GLN A 120 6.27 -24.39 11.74
CA GLN A 120 6.11 -22.97 12.07
C GLN A 120 5.42 -22.20 10.94
N LEU A 121 5.65 -22.56 9.67
CA LEU A 121 4.93 -22.00 8.53
C LEU A 121 3.43 -22.33 8.59
N GLU A 122 3.07 -23.58 8.83
CA GLU A 122 1.66 -23.95 8.96
C GLU A 122 1.00 -23.34 10.20
N GLU A 123 1.73 -23.20 11.31
CA GLU A 123 1.26 -22.44 12.47
C GLU A 123 0.98 -20.99 12.09
N PHE A 124 1.89 -20.35 11.36
CA PHE A 124 1.73 -18.96 10.92
C PHE A 124 0.55 -18.81 9.96
N LYS A 125 0.45 -19.66 8.93
CA LYS A 125 -0.68 -19.69 8.00
C LYS A 125 -2.00 -19.93 8.74
N GLY A 126 -2.03 -20.83 9.72
CA GLY A 126 -3.18 -21.10 10.57
C GLY A 126 -3.60 -19.88 11.39
N LEU A 127 -2.64 -19.18 12.00
CA LEU A 127 -2.88 -17.93 12.71
C LEU A 127 -3.48 -16.85 11.80
N LEU A 128 -2.95 -16.70 10.59
CA LEU A 128 -3.42 -15.74 9.60
C LEU A 128 -4.85 -16.06 9.16
N ARG A 129 -5.16 -17.32 8.84
CA ARG A 129 -6.51 -17.78 8.49
C ARG A 129 -7.52 -17.57 9.62
N LYS A 130 -7.10 -17.68 10.88
CA LYS A 130 -7.98 -17.45 12.04
C LYS A 130 -8.31 -15.98 12.27
N ARG A 131 -7.41 -15.07 11.92
CA ARG A 131 -7.51 -13.63 12.26
C ARG A 131 -7.95 -12.74 11.10
N HIS A 132 -7.80 -13.22 9.87
CA HIS A 132 -8.06 -12.48 8.64
C HIS A 132 -8.92 -13.32 7.71
N THR A 133 -9.36 -12.71 6.61
CA THR A 133 -9.88 -13.42 5.43
C THR A 133 -8.83 -13.32 4.33
N PRO A 134 -7.80 -14.19 4.31
CA PRO A 134 -6.70 -14.04 3.38
C PRO A 134 -7.17 -14.31 1.95
N LYS A 135 -6.64 -13.55 1.00
CA LYS A 135 -6.76 -13.87 -0.43
C LYS A 135 -5.75 -14.96 -0.78
N THR A 136 -6.08 -15.79 -1.76
CA THR A 136 -5.20 -16.85 -2.26
C THR A 136 -4.61 -16.48 -3.59
N PHE A 137 -3.37 -16.88 -3.87
CA PHE A 137 -2.74 -16.65 -5.16
C PHE A 137 -1.96 -17.89 -5.64
N ARG A 138 -1.79 -18.01 -6.96
CA ARG A 138 -1.04 -19.11 -7.60
C ARG A 138 0.14 -18.66 -8.45
N THR A 139 0.05 -17.48 -9.04
CA THR A 139 1.06 -16.93 -9.94
C THR A 139 1.43 -15.50 -9.54
N PRO A 140 2.57 -14.96 -10.01
CA PRO A 140 2.94 -13.57 -9.75
C PRO A 140 1.90 -12.55 -10.23
N ASP A 141 1.28 -12.79 -11.39
CA ASP A 141 0.26 -11.90 -11.94
C ASP A 141 -1.06 -11.96 -11.14
N ASP A 142 -1.46 -13.15 -10.72
CA ASP A 142 -2.63 -13.37 -9.85
C ASP A 142 -2.47 -12.61 -8.52
N LEU A 143 -1.30 -12.76 -7.88
CA LEU A 143 -0.98 -12.02 -6.66
C LEU A 143 -1.05 -10.50 -6.87
N ALA A 144 -0.48 -9.99 -7.98
CA ALA A 144 -0.50 -8.56 -8.26
C ALA A 144 -1.93 -8.02 -8.41
N ILE A 145 -2.81 -8.78 -9.09
CA ILE A 145 -4.24 -8.43 -9.25
C ILE A 145 -4.94 -8.39 -7.89
N GLU A 146 -4.79 -9.44 -7.08
CA GLU A 146 -5.44 -9.53 -5.76
C GLU A 146 -4.94 -8.44 -4.79
N VAL A 147 -3.65 -8.09 -4.86
CA VAL A 147 -3.08 -6.99 -4.07
C VAL A 147 -3.68 -5.65 -4.50
N VAL A 148 -3.71 -5.36 -5.80
CA VAL A 148 -4.29 -4.11 -6.32
C VAL A 148 -5.75 -3.98 -5.92
N ALA A 149 -6.56 -5.02 -6.14
CA ALA A 149 -7.97 -5.02 -5.76
C ALA A 149 -8.15 -4.72 -4.26
N SER A 150 -7.38 -5.41 -3.41
CA SER A 150 -7.44 -5.23 -1.96
C SER A 150 -7.01 -3.84 -1.48
N LEU A 151 -6.03 -3.22 -2.15
CA LEU A 151 -5.55 -1.87 -1.82
C LEU A 151 -6.53 -0.78 -2.30
N VAL A 152 -7.16 -0.98 -3.46
CA VAL A 152 -8.22 -0.08 -3.95
C VAL A 152 -9.41 -0.10 -3.00
N GLU A 153 -9.87 -1.28 -2.56
CA GLU A 153 -10.93 -1.41 -1.56
C GLU A 153 -10.59 -0.66 -0.26
N LEU A 154 -9.36 -0.81 0.24
CA LEU A 154 -8.88 -0.08 1.41
C LEU A 154 -8.89 1.43 1.20
N ARG A 155 -8.45 1.89 0.03
CA ARG A 155 -8.39 3.31 -0.29
C ARG A 155 -9.79 3.92 -0.34
N LEU A 156 -10.75 3.21 -0.90
CA LEU A 156 -12.15 3.64 -0.95
C LEU A 156 -12.76 3.70 0.44
N ALA A 157 -12.54 2.68 1.29
CA ALA A 157 -13.03 2.69 2.67
C ALA A 157 -12.44 3.86 3.49
N SER A 158 -11.15 4.13 3.32
CA SER A 158 -10.46 5.25 4.00
C SER A 158 -10.91 6.62 3.50
N GLY A 159 -11.34 6.71 2.24
CA GLY A 159 -11.87 7.93 1.64
C GLY A 159 -13.28 8.30 2.12
N GLN A 160 -14.08 7.31 2.53
CA GLN A 160 -15.43 7.55 3.07
C GLN A 160 -15.42 8.01 4.52
N GLU A 161 -14.48 7.58 5.36
CA GLU A 161 -14.35 8.11 6.74
C GLU A 161 -13.98 9.60 6.77
N ASN A 162 -13.26 10.09 5.75
CA ASN A 162 -12.88 11.51 5.64
C ASN A 162 -13.96 12.40 5.01
N GLN A 163 -15.06 11.82 4.55
CA GLN A 163 -16.27 12.55 4.19
C GLN A 163 -17.21 12.50 5.38
N GLN A 164 -17.03 13.41 6.35
CA GLN A 164 -18.15 13.69 7.26
C GLN A 164 -19.37 14.03 6.40
N PRO A 165 -20.57 13.53 6.74
CA PRO A 165 -21.78 13.99 6.10
C PRO A 165 -21.78 15.51 6.19
N PHE A 166 -21.97 16.20 5.07
CA PHE A 166 -22.53 17.54 5.14
C PHE A 166 -23.90 17.36 5.78
N GLU A 167 -23.99 17.46 7.11
CA GLU A 167 -25.27 17.64 7.78
C GLU A 167 -25.94 18.82 7.10
N HIS A 168 -27.15 18.57 6.63
CA HIS A 168 -27.81 19.39 5.64
C HIS A 168 -27.93 20.82 6.17
N ALA A 169 -27.24 21.75 5.51
CA ALA A 169 -27.62 23.17 5.54
C ALA A 169 -29.03 23.26 4.94
N THR A 170 -30.04 23.11 5.79
CA THR A 170 -31.46 23.13 5.41
C THR A 170 -32.01 24.54 5.39
N THR A 171 -31.23 25.52 5.84
CA THR A 171 -31.63 26.92 5.90
C THR A 171 -30.66 27.83 5.18
N VAL A 172 -31.17 28.95 4.65
CA VAL A 172 -30.38 29.97 3.95
C VAL A 172 -29.30 30.58 4.86
N SER A 173 -29.56 30.65 6.17
CA SER A 173 -28.59 31.10 7.18
C SER A 173 -27.37 30.20 7.33
N ASP A 174 -27.53 28.88 7.13
CA ASP A 174 -26.42 27.93 7.21
C ASP A 174 -25.46 28.09 6.02
N ILE A 175 -26.01 28.48 4.87
CA ILE A 175 -25.25 28.75 3.64
C ILE A 175 -24.48 30.08 3.75
N GLU A 176 -25.08 31.13 4.32
CA GLU A 176 -24.42 32.42 4.53
C GLU A 176 -23.20 32.31 5.49
N GLY A 177 -23.30 31.48 6.52
CA GLY A 177 -22.18 31.17 7.41
C GLY A 177 -20.99 30.52 6.69
N LEU A 178 -21.26 29.70 5.67
CA LEU A 178 -20.25 29.02 4.86
C LEU A 178 -19.46 29.99 3.97
N PHE A 179 -20.14 31.00 3.40
CA PHE A 179 -19.52 32.01 2.54
C PHE A 179 -18.70 33.05 3.32
N SER A 180 -18.98 33.27 4.61
CA SER A 180 -18.17 34.14 5.47
C SER A 180 -16.76 33.58 5.76
N ARG A 181 -16.59 32.26 5.65
CA ARG A 181 -15.33 31.53 5.93
C ARG A 181 -14.55 31.14 4.69
N ALA A 182 -15.18 31.18 3.51
CA ALA A 182 -14.53 30.91 2.25
C ALA A 182 -14.04 32.21 1.60
N THR A 183 -12.92 32.76 2.07
CA THR A 183 -12.12 33.64 1.21
C THR A 183 -11.47 32.78 0.14
N VAL A 184 -12.24 32.49 -0.92
CA VAL A 184 -11.67 32.05 -2.20
C VAL A 184 -10.86 33.22 -2.73
N SER A 185 -9.53 33.11 -2.68
CA SER A 185 -8.65 34.00 -3.43
C SER A 185 -8.89 33.75 -4.91
N LEU A 186 -9.83 34.49 -5.50
CA LEU A 186 -10.04 34.55 -6.94
C LEU A 186 -8.77 35.10 -7.58
N ARG A 187 -7.90 34.21 -8.09
CA ARG A 187 -6.87 34.58 -9.05
C ARG A 187 -7.58 35.07 -10.31
N THR A 188 -7.54 36.38 -10.55
CA THR A 188 -7.95 36.98 -11.80
C THR A 188 -7.08 36.43 -12.93
N TRP A 189 -7.71 35.80 -13.92
CA TRP A 189 -7.06 35.47 -15.20
C TRP A 189 -6.70 36.77 -15.92
N PRO A 190 -5.48 36.90 -16.47
CA PRO A 190 -5.13 38.07 -17.27
C PRO A 190 -5.95 38.05 -18.57
N GLN A 191 -6.76 39.09 -18.76
CA GLN A 191 -7.40 39.40 -20.03
C GLN A 191 -6.28 39.76 -21.02
N GLN A 192 -5.91 38.86 -21.92
CA GLN A 192 -5.13 39.25 -23.08
C GLN A 192 -6.04 40.10 -23.97
N GLY A 193 -5.72 41.38 -24.06
CA GLY A 193 -6.39 42.35 -24.90
C GLY A 193 -6.34 41.92 -26.36
N VAL A 194 -7.53 41.75 -26.95
CA VAL A 194 -7.72 41.79 -28.38
C VAL A 194 -7.50 43.24 -28.82
N ASP A 195 -6.30 43.53 -29.34
CA ASP A 195 -6.04 44.80 -30.01
C ASP A 195 -6.61 44.74 -31.43
N ARG A 196 -7.76 45.41 -31.62
CA ARG A 196 -8.31 45.72 -32.93
C ARG A 196 -7.90 47.16 -33.25
N THR A 197 -6.81 47.34 -33.98
CA THR A 197 -6.61 48.53 -34.81
C THR A 197 -6.60 48.18 -36.28
N SER A 198 -7.51 48.87 -36.96
CA SER A 198 -7.83 48.93 -38.37
C SER A 198 -6.65 49.09 -39.33
N GLY A 199 -6.64 48.27 -40.38
CA GLY A 199 -6.66 48.70 -41.79
C GLY A 199 -5.41 49.33 -42.41
N ALA A 200 -4.80 48.61 -43.35
CA ALA A 200 -4.41 49.14 -44.67
C ALA A 200 -4.07 47.99 -45.64
N VAL A 201 -4.90 47.87 -46.68
CA VAL A 201 -4.60 47.17 -47.93
C VAL A 201 -3.48 47.93 -48.64
N ARG A 202 -2.47 47.23 -49.16
CA ARG A 202 -1.73 47.66 -50.35
C ARG A 202 -1.02 46.50 -51.02
N ASP A 203 -1.29 46.40 -52.31
CA ASP A 203 -0.70 45.53 -53.32
C ASP A 203 0.82 45.68 -53.42
N LEU A 204 1.50 44.55 -53.61
CA LEU A 204 2.47 44.26 -54.69
C LEU A 204 3.03 42.84 -54.52
#